data_AF-A0A9N8PKT4-F1
#
_entry.id   AF-A0A9N8PKT4-F1
#
_cell.length_a   1.000
_cell.length_b   1.000
_cell.length_c   1.000
_cell.angle_alpha   90.00
_cell.angle_beta   90.00
_cell.angle_gamma   90.00
#
_symmetry.space_group_name_H-M   'P 1'
#
loop_
_entity.id
_entity.type
_entity.pdbx_description
1 polymer ?
#
loop_
_entity_poly.entity_id
_entity_poly.type
_entity_poly.pdbx_seq_one_letter_code
_entity_poly.pdbx_strand_id
1 'polypeptide(L)'
;MIYKLNITSPAVIKAAIELTGASLLPELQTLPGIKGVPGAYEMVVYAGQLAYAEAYKYVYYVSIAFGAVSIIAACFLGDINKYMDDHVAVVIH
;
A
#
# COMPACT_ATOMS: atom_id res chain seq x y z
N MET A 1 12.80 22.78 7.66
CA MET A 1 11.51 23.40 8.05
C MET A 1 10.39 22.66 7.36
N ILE A 2 9.36 22.22 8.10
CA ILE A 2 8.14 21.66 7.50
C ILE A 2 7.23 22.84 7.20
N TYR A 3 7.17 23.26 5.93
CA TYR A 3 6.21 24.26 5.49
C TYR A 3 4.82 23.62 5.46
N LYS A 4 3.82 24.31 6.01
CA LYS A 4 2.41 23.86 5.98
C LYS A 4 1.68 24.59 4.85
N LEU A 5 1.12 23.85 3.89
CA LEU A 5 0.32 24.40 2.79
C LEU A 5 -1.07 24.92 3.23
N ASN A 6 -1.45 24.71 4.50
CA ASN A 6 -2.74 25.09 5.07
C ASN A 6 -3.97 24.60 4.26
N ILE A 7 -3.85 23.46 3.58
CA ILE A 7 -4.97 22.79 2.91
C ILE A 7 -5.76 22.03 3.98
N THR A 8 -6.97 22.50 4.29
CA THR A 8 -7.84 21.92 5.34
C THR A 8 -9.10 21.25 4.79
N SER A 9 -9.36 21.38 3.49
CA SER A 9 -10.54 20.77 2.85
C SER A 9 -10.41 19.25 2.80
N PRO A 10 -11.33 18.49 3.45
CA PRO A 10 -11.27 17.02 3.45
C PRO A 10 -11.35 16.42 2.05
N ALA A 11 -12.10 17.06 1.14
CA ALA A 11 -12.24 16.59 -0.24
C ALA A 11 -10.91 16.65 -1.01
N VAL A 12 -10.15 17.73 -0.82
CA VAL A 12 -8.84 17.92 -1.48
C VAL A 12 -7.80 16.97 -0.91
N ILE A 13 -7.80 16.81 0.42
CA ILE A 13 -6.91 15.87 1.11
C ILE A 13 -7.19 14.44 0.63
N LYS A 14 -8.47 14.04 0.56
CA LYS A 14 -8.87 12.73 0.04
C LYS A 14 -8.39 12.53 -1.40
N ALA A 15 -8.62 13.50 -2.29
CA ALA A 15 -8.17 13.41 -3.68
C ALA A 15 -6.64 13.28 -3.78
N ALA A 16 -5.88 14.01 -2.96
CA ALA A 16 -4.42 13.89 -2.93
C ALA A 16 -3.97 12.50 -2.48
N ILE A 17 -4.64 11.90 -1.48
CA ILE A 17 -4.37 10.54 -1.02
C ILE A 17 -4.68 9.52 -2.11
N GLU A 18 -5.82 9.64 -2.78
CA GLU A 18 -6.24 8.73 -3.85
C GLU A 18 -5.27 8.77 -5.04
N LEU A 19 -4.89 9.98 -5.50
CA LEU A 19 -3.91 10.13 -6.58
C LEU A 19 -2.53 9.58 -6.20
N THR A 20 -2.10 9.80 -4.95
CA THR A 20 -0.84 9.24 -4.44
C THR A 20 -0.88 7.72 -4.39
N GLY A 21 -1.97 7.13 -3.88
CA GLY A 21 -2.16 5.68 -3.82
C GLY A 21 -2.29 5.04 -5.20
N ALA A 22 -2.87 5.74 -6.17
CA ALA A 22 -2.98 5.32 -7.57
C ALA A 22 -1.69 5.55 -8.39
N SER A 23 -0.62 6.09 -7.79
CA SER A 23 0.63 6.45 -8.47
C SER A 23 0.45 7.49 -9.60
N LEU A 24 -0.60 8.30 -9.54
CA LEU A 24 -0.91 9.38 -10.49
C LEU A 24 -0.39 10.72 -9.98
N LEU A 25 0.87 10.77 -9.56
CA LEU A 25 1.47 11.97 -8.94
C LEU A 25 1.34 13.24 -9.78
N PRO A 26 1.54 13.26 -11.12
CA PRO A 26 1.40 14.48 -11.91
C PRO A 26 0.03 15.18 -11.76
N GLU A 27 -1.04 14.41 -11.52
CA GLU A 27 -2.39 14.93 -11.34
C GLU A 27 -2.56 15.75 -10.06
N LEU A 28 -1.65 15.63 -9.08
CA LEU A 28 -1.66 16.47 -7.88
C LEU A 28 -1.59 17.97 -8.22
N GLN A 29 -0.98 18.33 -9.35
CA GLN A 29 -0.90 19.71 -9.82
C GLN A 29 -2.26 20.28 -10.24
N THR A 30 -3.28 19.45 -10.42
CA THR A 30 -4.65 19.89 -10.74
C THR A 30 -5.43 20.30 -9.50
N LEU A 31 -4.99 19.87 -8.30
CA LEU A 31 -5.73 20.09 -7.06
C LEU A 31 -5.66 21.55 -6.59
N PRO A 32 -6.79 22.08 -6.06
CA PRO A 32 -6.81 23.42 -5.48
C PRO A 32 -5.90 23.48 -4.24
N GLY A 33 -5.09 24.53 -4.12
CA GLY A 33 -4.08 24.67 -3.06
C GLY A 33 -2.70 24.08 -3.40
N ILE A 34 -2.60 23.30 -4.48
CA ILE A 34 -1.33 22.83 -5.05
C ILE A 34 -1.06 23.54 -6.38
N LYS A 35 -2.09 23.64 -7.24
CA LYS A 35 -1.99 24.28 -8.54
C LYS A 35 -1.46 25.72 -8.44
N GLY A 36 -0.35 26.00 -9.12
CA GLY A 36 0.24 27.34 -9.20
C GLY A 36 0.89 27.84 -7.91
N VAL A 37 1.00 27.00 -6.87
CA VAL A 37 1.69 27.33 -5.61
C VAL A 37 3.13 26.79 -5.70
N PRO A 38 4.16 27.66 -5.73
CA PRO A 38 5.55 27.21 -5.82
C PRO A 38 5.93 26.26 -4.70
N GLY A 39 6.50 25.10 -5.04
CA GLY A 39 6.96 24.10 -4.07
C GLY A 39 5.86 23.22 -3.45
N ALA A 40 4.57 23.49 -3.73
CA ALA A 40 3.48 22.74 -3.12
C ALA A 40 3.44 21.28 -3.60
N TYR A 41 3.71 21.07 -4.89
CA TYR A 41 3.76 19.74 -5.49
C TYR A 41 4.82 18.87 -4.82
N GLU A 42 6.05 19.36 -4.75
CA GLU A 42 7.20 18.67 -4.17
C GLU A 42 6.97 18.35 -2.69
N MET A 43 6.36 19.28 -1.95
CA MET A 43 6.02 19.05 -0.55
C MET A 43 4.99 17.95 -0.35
N VAL A 44 3.94 17.89 -1.18
CA VAL A 44 2.92 16.83 -1.08
C VAL A 44 3.50 15.49 -1.51
N VAL A 45 4.33 15.45 -2.56
CA VAL A 45 5.05 14.23 -2.96
C VAL A 45 5.94 13.72 -1.83
N TYR A 46 6.71 14.62 -1.20
CA TYR A 46 7.57 14.26 -0.07
C TYR A 46 6.76 13.78 1.14
N ALA A 47 5.63 14.44 1.45
CA ALA A 47 4.72 13.97 2.50
C ALA A 47 4.15 12.58 2.20
N GLY A 48 3.83 12.29 0.94
CA GLY A 48 3.40 10.96 0.49
C GLY A 48 4.49 9.90 0.69
N GLN A 49 5.75 10.22 0.40
CA GLN A 49 6.89 9.31 0.64
C GLN A 49 7.06 8.98 2.13
N LEU A 50 6.94 9.99 3.00
CA LEU A 50 6.98 9.78 4.45
C LEU A 50 5.82 8.92 4.94
N ALA A 51 4.61 9.19 4.45
CA ALA A 51 3.42 8.41 4.78
C ALA A 51 3.58 6.94 4.34
N TYR A 52 4.13 6.69 3.15
CA TYR A 52 4.42 5.34 2.66
C TYR A 52 5.43 4.61 3.56
N ALA A 53 6.54 5.28 3.90
CA ALA A 53 7.55 4.70 4.79
C ALA A 53 6.98 4.36 6.17
N GLU A 54 6.13 5.22 6.73
CA GLU A 54 5.49 4.95 8.01
C GLU A 54 4.43 3.84 7.94
N ALA A 55 3.69 3.75 6.83
CA ALA A 55 2.67 2.72 6.63
C ALA A 55 3.27 1.31 6.54
N TYR A 56 4.52 1.20 6.07
CA TYR A 56 5.17 -0.08 5.78
C TYR A 56 5.23 -1.03 6.99
N LYS A 57 5.35 -0.49 8.22
CA LYS A 57 5.36 -1.30 9.46
C LYS A 57 4.07 -2.10 9.67
N TYR A 58 2.92 -1.55 9.26
CA TYR A 58 1.63 -2.21 9.46
C TYR A 58 1.46 -3.41 8.53
N VAL A 59 2.04 -3.37 7.32
CA VAL A 59 2.02 -4.51 6.39
C VAL A 59 2.71 -5.73 7.02
N TYR A 60 3.82 -5.52 7.73
CA TYR A 60 4.50 -6.60 8.47
C TYR A 60 3.67 -7.13 9.63
N TYR A 61 3.06 -6.26 10.42
CA TYR A 61 2.21 -6.70 11.54
C TYR A 61 1.03 -7.54 11.08
N VAL A 62 0.39 -7.13 9.98
CA VAL A 62 -0.69 -7.90 9.35
C VAL A 62 -0.17 -9.24 8.83
N SER A 63 0.97 -9.27 8.15
CA SER A 63 1.59 -10.50 7.64
C SER A 63 1.89 -11.52 8.75
N ILE A 64 2.36 -11.05 9.91
CA ILE A 64 2.62 -11.91 11.08
C ILE A 64 1.31 -12.55 11.57
N ALA A 65 0.22 -11.78 11.66
CA ALA A 65 -1.07 -12.31 12.08
C ALA A 65 -1.61 -13.39 11.13
N PHE A 66 -1.56 -13.14 9.82
CA PHE A 66 -1.95 -14.12 8.80
C PHE A 66 -1.06 -15.38 8.81
N GLY A 67 0.24 -15.21 9.04
CA GLY A 67 1.18 -16.32 9.21
C GLY A 67 0.83 -17.18 10.42
N ALA A 68 0.53 -16.56 11.57
CA ALA A 68 0.14 -17.28 12.78
C ALA A 68 -1.15 -18.09 12.58
N VAL A 69 -2.17 -17.51 11.94
CA VAL A 69 -3.41 -18.22 11.60
C VAL A 69 -3.14 -19.39 10.66
N SER A 70 -2.27 -19.22 9.66
CA SER A 70 -1.88 -20.29 8.73
C SER A 70 -1.18 -21.45 9.44
N ILE A 71 -0.28 -21.15 10.38
CA ILE A 71 0.41 -22.17 11.19
C ILE A 71 -0.61 -22.96 12.01
N ILE A 72 -1.54 -22.28 12.68
CA ILE A 72 -2.59 -22.93 13.45
C ILE A 72 -3.42 -23.82 12.53
N ALA A 73 -3.86 -23.33 11.37
CA ALA A 73 -4.64 -24.10 10.41
C ALA A 73 -3.86 -25.33 9.90
N ALA A 74 -2.55 -25.22 9.67
CA ALA A 74 -1.70 -26.33 9.24
C ALA A 74 -1.67 -27.48 10.25
N CYS A 75 -1.74 -27.19 11.56
CA CYS A 75 -1.85 -28.22 12.59
C CYS A 75 -3.14 -29.06 12.48
N PHE A 76 -4.18 -28.56 11.80
CA PHE A 76 -5.46 -29.26 11.59
C PHE A 76 -5.66 -29.77 10.16
N LEU A 77 -4.67 -29.59 9.26
CA LEU A 77 -4.79 -29.99 7.85
C LEU A 77 -4.84 -31.51 7.64
N GLY A 78 -4.40 -32.29 8.64
CA GLY A 78 -4.41 -33.75 8.59
C GLY A 78 -3.44 -34.34 7.55
N ASP A 79 -3.63 -35.61 7.20
CA ASP A 79 -2.82 -36.25 6.17
C ASP A 79 -3.26 -35.83 4.76
N ILE A 80 -2.40 -35.04 4.10
CA ILE A 80 -2.58 -34.58 2.72
C ILE A 80 -1.98 -35.55 1.69
N ASN A 81 -1.21 -36.56 2.11
CA ASN A 81 -0.54 -37.49 1.17
C ASN A 81 -1.54 -38.20 0.27
N LYS A 82 -2.78 -38.43 0.74
CA LYS A 82 -3.87 -39.01 -0.09
C LYS A 82 -4.31 -38.12 -1.26
N TYR A 83 -3.95 -36.84 -1.26
CA TYR A 83 -4.21 -35.88 -2.33
C TYR A 83 -2.94 -35.48 -3.10
N MET A 84 -1.77 -35.94 -2.64
CA MET A 84 -0.49 -35.73 -3.30
C MET A 84 -0.14 -37.02 -4.04
N ASP A 85 -0.70 -37.18 -5.23
CA ASP A 85 -0.17 -38.16 -6.18
C ASP A 85 1.08 -37.58 -6.87
N ASP A 86 2.07 -38.41 -7.18
CA ASP A 86 3.33 -38.01 -7.84
C ASP A 86 3.13 -37.53 -9.31
N HIS A 87 1.91 -37.15 -9.67
CA HIS A 87 1.57 -36.57 -10.95
C HIS A 87 2.00 -35.10 -10.97
N VAL A 88 3.15 -34.84 -11.58
CA VAL A 88 3.55 -33.48 -11.94
C VAL A 88 2.59 -32.98 -13.04
N ALA A 89 1.94 -31.82 -12.84
CA ALA A 89 0.98 -31.24 -13.77
C ALA A 89 1.53 -30.92 -15.18
N VAL A 90 2.82 -31.15 -15.41
CA VAL A 90 3.50 -30.97 -16.69
C VAL A 90 4.08 -32.31 -17.12
N VAL A 91 3.48 -32.89 -18.17
CA VAL A 91 4.14 -33.91 -18.99
C VAL A 91 5.17 -33.18 -19.84
N ILE A 92 6.45 -33.30 -19.50
CA ILE A 92 7.54 -32.85 -20.36
C ILE A 92 7.65 -33.88 -21.49
N HIS A 93 7.19 -33.53 -22.69
CA HIS A 93 7.39 -34.31 -23.92
C HIS A 93 8.68 -33.90 -24.62
#